data_AF-A0A182SZ60-F1
#
_entry.id   AF-A0A182SZ60-F1
#
_cell.length_a   1.000
_cell.length_b   1.000
_cell.length_c   1.000
_cell.angle_alpha   90.00
_cell.angle_beta   90.00
_cell.angle_gamma   90.00
#
_symmetry.space_group_name_H-M   'P 1'
#
loop_
_entity.id
_entity.type
_entity.pdbx_description
1 polymer ?
#
loop_
_entity_poly.entity_id
_entity_poly.type
_entity_poly.pdbx_seq_one_letter_code
_entity_poly.pdbx_strand_id
1 'polypeptide(L)'
;MVSTQCYSSISLWNTPPKPSLTLCQNVSLFLYREFAREREKVENRQEFLKLRRQQQLEKELNGFVEWICKAEEIILAEDRTTEEERMYIMEARKKAAAKRKKLKNLGKSKSSETDDEEATTESGDEGILKKEKKPAKSGFWRAEKRFRYCIRHTVKTQWFYWFVIVLVFLNTICVAVEHYGQPNWLALFLYYAEFVFLGLFMCEMLIKIYALGPRIYFESAFNRFDCIVIAGSIFEVVWSAYKEGSFGISVLRALRLLRIFKVTKYWSSLRNLVISLLSSMRSIISLLFLLFLFILIFALLGMQLFGGQFILPEGTPPTNFNTFTIALLTVFQILTGEDWNEVMYLGINSQGGHESGMIYSLYFIILTLFGNYTLLNVFLAIAVDNLANAQELTAAEEQQQERDKEKQQMELEKEMEALQKAKDGTPTTEDAEAEKEKEKESKKEEKKEEEPEEEAPEGPKPMLPYSCMFIFSSTNP
;
A
#
# COMPACT_ATOMS: atom_id res chain seq x y z
N MET A 1 0.80 -27.77 -87.60
CA MET A 1 0.09 -27.30 -88.81
C MET A 1 -1.41 -27.49 -88.56
N VAL A 2 -2.34 -26.53 -88.54
CA VAL A 2 -2.46 -25.07 -88.79
C VAL A 2 -3.77 -24.70 -88.03
N SER A 3 -3.78 -23.75 -87.08
CA SER A 3 -4.29 -22.35 -87.21
C SER A 3 -5.76 -22.27 -87.71
N THR A 4 -6.72 -21.50 -87.17
CA THR A 4 -6.69 -20.04 -86.91
C THR A 4 -8.02 -19.59 -86.26
N GLN A 5 -7.98 -18.43 -85.61
CA GLN A 5 -9.01 -17.59 -84.98
C GLN A 5 -10.27 -17.24 -85.82
N CYS A 6 -11.33 -16.80 -85.10
CA CYS A 6 -12.13 -15.56 -85.26
C CYS A 6 -13.62 -15.80 -84.96
N TYR A 7 -14.48 -14.88 -84.49
CA TYR A 7 -14.41 -13.60 -83.74
C TYR A 7 -15.89 -13.24 -83.44
N SER A 8 -16.10 -12.28 -82.52
CA SER A 8 -17.32 -11.46 -82.32
C SER A 8 -18.41 -12.03 -81.39
N SER A 9 -18.58 -11.59 -80.14
CA SER A 9 -18.91 -10.24 -79.59
C SER A 9 -20.36 -9.81 -79.80
N ILE A 10 -21.04 -9.47 -78.68
CA ILE A 10 -22.18 -8.54 -78.42
C ILE A 10 -22.93 -9.14 -77.20
N SER A 11 -22.85 -8.67 -75.95
CA SER A 11 -22.88 -7.35 -75.31
C SER A 11 -24.01 -7.37 -74.28
N LEU A 12 -23.66 -7.39 -73.00
CA LEU A 12 -24.47 -6.81 -71.93
C LEU A 12 -23.49 -6.24 -70.89
N TRP A 13 -23.17 -4.96 -71.11
CA TRP A 13 -22.89 -3.97 -70.07
C TRP A 13 -23.95 -4.12 -68.94
N ASN A 14 -23.78 -3.82 -67.66
CA ASN A 14 -22.80 -3.05 -66.91
C ASN A 14 -23.15 -3.28 -65.42
N THR A 15 -22.30 -3.91 -64.62
CA THR A 15 -22.26 -3.64 -63.17
C THR A 15 -20.80 -3.71 -62.74
N PRO A 16 -20.21 -2.63 -62.21
CA PRO A 16 -18.82 -2.67 -61.74
C PRO A 16 -18.72 -3.58 -60.50
N PRO A 17 -17.59 -4.29 -60.29
CA PRO A 17 -17.36 -4.95 -59.01
C PRO A 17 -17.24 -3.86 -57.96
N LYS A 18 -18.15 -3.81 -56.98
CA LYS A 18 -18.14 -2.78 -55.92
C LYS A 18 -16.77 -2.81 -55.20
N PRO A 19 -15.86 -1.85 -55.45
CA PRO A 19 -14.57 -1.78 -54.75
C PRO A 19 -14.74 -1.18 -53.35
N SER A 20 -15.95 -0.70 -53.05
CA SER A 20 -16.28 0.03 -51.84
C SER A 20 -16.49 -0.87 -50.62
N LEU A 21 -16.92 -2.13 -50.77
CA LEU A 21 -17.19 -3.00 -49.61
C LEU A 21 -15.92 -3.50 -48.94
N THR A 22 -14.91 -3.89 -49.72
CA THR A 22 -13.61 -4.35 -49.18
C THR A 22 -12.80 -3.19 -48.59
N LEU A 23 -12.85 -2.01 -49.22
CA LEU A 23 -12.25 -0.80 -48.65
C LEU A 23 -12.97 -0.37 -47.36
N CYS A 24 -14.31 -0.35 -47.33
CA CYS A 24 -15.07 -0.05 -46.12
C CYS A 24 -14.89 -1.07 -45.00
N GLN A 25 -14.73 -2.36 -45.31
CA GLN A 25 -14.40 -3.39 -44.31
C GLN A 25 -12.99 -3.23 -43.77
N ASN A 26 -12.00 -2.96 -44.64
CA ASN A 26 -10.62 -2.72 -44.21
C ASN A 26 -10.49 -1.43 -43.40
N VAL A 27 -11.21 -0.37 -43.78
CA VAL A 27 -11.28 0.89 -43.02
C VAL A 27 -12.03 0.70 -41.71
N SER A 28 -13.13 -0.06 -41.67
CA SER A 28 -13.81 -0.38 -40.41
C SER A 28 -12.96 -1.22 -39.48
N LEU A 29 -12.19 -2.20 -40.00
CA LEU A 29 -11.28 -3.01 -39.22
C LEU A 29 -10.09 -2.18 -38.69
N PHE A 30 -9.58 -1.27 -39.52
CA PHE A 30 -8.52 -0.33 -39.13
C PHE A 30 -9.02 0.64 -38.06
N LEU A 31 -10.19 1.26 -38.26
CA LEU A 31 -10.81 2.15 -37.27
C LEU A 31 -11.13 1.38 -35.98
N TYR A 32 -11.69 0.18 -36.06
CA TYR A 32 -11.94 -0.66 -34.88
C TYR A 32 -10.64 -0.97 -34.13
N ARG A 33 -9.55 -1.25 -34.85
CA ARG A 33 -8.23 -1.51 -34.26
C ARG A 33 -7.62 -0.25 -33.62
N GLU A 34 -7.73 0.91 -34.26
CA GLU A 34 -7.28 2.18 -33.68
C GLU A 34 -8.14 2.60 -32.49
N PHE A 35 -9.47 2.46 -32.58
CA PHE A 35 -10.38 2.70 -31.46
C PHE A 35 -10.11 1.74 -30.30
N ALA A 36 -9.83 0.46 -30.56
CA ALA A 36 -9.45 -0.49 -29.52
C ALA A 36 -8.13 -0.08 -28.85
N ARG A 37 -7.11 0.28 -29.63
CA ARG A 37 -5.82 0.74 -29.12
C ARG A 37 -5.94 2.04 -28.33
N GLU A 38 -6.76 2.99 -28.79
CA GLU A 38 -6.98 4.26 -28.11
C GLU A 38 -7.82 4.08 -26.85
N ARG A 39 -8.82 3.21 -26.88
CA ARG A 39 -9.59 2.83 -25.68
C ARG A 39 -8.69 2.18 -24.64
N GLU A 40 -7.82 1.26 -25.04
CA GLU A 40 -6.83 0.63 -24.15
C GLU A 40 -5.87 1.65 -23.54
N LYS A 41 -5.37 2.63 -24.32
CA LYS A 41 -4.58 3.74 -23.77
C LYS A 41 -5.35 4.61 -22.79
N VAL A 42 -6.61 4.92 -23.08
CA VAL A 42 -7.46 5.75 -22.21
C VAL A 42 -7.81 5.00 -20.92
N GLU A 43 -8.12 3.72 -21.00
CA GLU A 43 -8.37 2.85 -19.86
C GLU A 43 -7.11 2.75 -18.99
N ASN A 44 -5.93 2.49 -19.57
CA ASN A 44 -4.66 2.48 -18.83
C ASN A 44 -4.34 3.84 -18.18
N ARG A 45 -4.63 4.96 -18.86
CA ARG A 45 -4.50 6.31 -18.26
C ARG A 45 -5.47 6.53 -17.11
N GLN A 46 -6.72 6.09 -17.25
CA GLN A 46 -7.72 6.20 -16.19
C GLN A 46 -7.36 5.33 -14.99
N GLU A 47 -6.90 4.10 -15.21
CA GLU A 47 -6.43 3.22 -14.15
C GLU A 47 -5.20 3.79 -13.46
N PHE A 48 -4.24 4.32 -14.21
CA PHE A 48 -3.06 5.02 -13.66
C PHE A 48 -3.47 6.22 -12.82
N LEU A 49 -4.35 7.10 -13.33
CA LEU A 49 -4.84 8.27 -12.59
C LEU A 49 -5.61 7.86 -11.32
N LYS A 50 -6.38 6.77 -11.39
CA LYS A 50 -7.13 6.24 -10.25
C LYS A 50 -6.21 5.64 -9.20
N LEU A 51 -5.22 4.84 -9.61
CA LEU A 51 -4.20 4.28 -8.73
C LEU A 51 -3.38 5.39 -8.06
N ARG A 52 -2.95 6.39 -8.84
CA ARG A 52 -2.24 7.56 -8.34
C ARG A 52 -3.08 8.37 -7.36
N ARG A 53 -4.37 8.60 -7.67
CA ARG A 53 -5.30 9.29 -6.76
C ARG A 53 -5.51 8.52 -5.47
N GLN A 54 -5.61 7.19 -5.54
CA GLN A 54 -5.67 6.33 -4.35
C GLN A 54 -4.40 6.42 -3.50
N GLN A 55 -3.22 6.31 -4.11
CA GLN A 55 -1.95 6.45 -3.40
C GLN A 55 -1.77 7.85 -2.79
N GLN A 56 -2.21 8.89 -3.50
CA GLN A 56 -2.19 10.27 -3.01
C GLN A 56 -3.13 10.45 -1.82
N LEU A 57 -4.38 9.98 -1.93
CA LEU A 57 -5.35 9.99 -0.84
C LEU A 57 -4.85 9.21 0.37
N GLU A 58 -4.18 8.07 0.17
CA GLU A 58 -3.60 7.28 1.26
C GLU A 58 -2.44 8.03 1.93
N LYS A 59 -1.57 8.70 1.16
CA LYS A 59 -0.50 9.55 1.70
C LYS A 59 -1.08 10.74 2.48
N GLU A 60 -2.07 11.44 1.92
CA GLU A 60 -2.74 12.57 2.56
C GLU A 60 -3.46 12.15 3.84
N LEU A 61 -4.20 11.04 3.80
CA LEU A 61 -4.88 10.48 4.96
C LEU A 61 -3.88 10.12 6.07
N ASN A 62 -2.77 9.45 5.73
CA ASN A 62 -1.70 9.16 6.67
C ASN A 62 -1.08 10.44 7.25
N GLY A 63 -0.89 11.48 6.44
CA GLY A 63 -0.43 12.79 6.88
C GLY A 63 -1.40 13.47 7.83
N PHE A 64 -2.71 13.43 7.55
CA PHE A 64 -3.74 13.95 8.45
C PHE A 64 -3.78 13.20 9.78
N VAL A 65 -3.66 11.86 9.74
CA VAL A 65 -3.57 11.03 10.96
C VAL A 65 -2.34 11.42 11.78
N GLU A 66 -1.20 11.66 11.14
CA GLU A 66 0.02 12.10 11.82
C GLU A 66 -0.16 13.48 12.45
N TRP A 67 -0.80 14.43 11.75
CA TRP A 67 -1.11 15.75 12.28
C TRP A 67 -2.07 15.68 13.46
N ILE A 68 -3.10 14.84 13.40
CA ILE A 68 -4.03 14.60 14.52
C ILE A 68 -3.26 14.02 15.72
N CYS A 69 -2.37 13.04 15.48
CA CYS A 69 -1.54 12.48 16.55
C CYS A 69 -0.61 13.53 17.15
N LYS A 70 -0.02 14.41 16.34
CA LYS A 70 0.89 15.47 16.77
C LYS A 70 0.15 16.58 17.52
N ALA A 71 -1.06 16.92 17.08
CA ALA A 71 -1.96 17.82 17.80
C ALA A 71 -2.36 17.25 19.16
N GLU A 72 -2.70 15.95 19.23
CA GLU A 72 -2.95 15.26 20.50
C GLU A 72 -1.71 15.31 21.41
N GLU A 73 -0.50 15.10 20.86
CA GLU A 73 0.76 15.22 21.59
C GLU A 73 1.01 16.63 22.14
N ILE A 74 0.73 17.69 21.37
CA ILE A 74 0.88 19.09 21.78
C ILE A 74 -0.16 19.44 22.85
N ILE A 75 -1.41 19.01 22.70
CA ILE A 75 -2.47 19.23 23.70
C ILE A 75 -2.10 18.55 25.02
N LEU A 76 -1.58 17.33 24.97
CA LEU A 76 -1.07 16.62 26.15
C LEU A 76 0.15 17.32 26.76
N ALA A 77 0.99 17.97 25.95
CA ALA A 77 2.12 18.75 26.42
C ALA A 77 1.72 20.12 27.01
N GLU A 78 0.67 20.77 26.49
CA GLU A 78 0.17 22.05 27.00
C GLU A 78 -0.68 21.86 28.29
N ASP A 79 -1.22 20.66 28.52
CA ASP A 79 -1.70 20.15 29.83
C ASP A 79 -0.59 19.98 30.90
N ARG A 80 0.67 20.31 30.57
CA ARG A 80 1.80 20.33 31.53
C ARG A 80 2.01 21.66 32.23
N THR A 81 1.49 22.78 31.72
CA THR A 81 1.64 24.07 32.41
C THR A 81 0.91 24.00 33.75
N THR A 82 1.64 24.27 34.83
CA THR A 82 1.07 24.35 36.19
C THR A 82 -0.16 25.26 36.17
N GLU A 83 -1.16 25.04 37.05
CA GLU A 83 -2.33 25.95 37.11
C GLU A 83 -1.90 27.42 37.24
N GLU A 84 -0.75 27.67 37.86
CA GLU A 84 -0.10 28.98 37.99
C GLU A 84 0.49 29.50 36.67
N GLU A 85 1.23 28.69 35.90
CA GLU A 85 1.71 29.08 34.57
C GLU A 85 0.57 29.23 33.55
N ARG A 86 -0.49 28.42 33.65
CA ARG A 86 -1.72 28.59 32.85
C ARG A 86 -2.39 29.91 33.13
N MET A 87 -2.53 30.25 34.41
CA MET A 87 -3.09 31.52 34.82
C MET A 87 -2.20 32.69 34.35
N TYR A 88 -0.88 32.57 34.47
CA TYR A 88 0.05 33.60 34.00
C TYR A 88 0.01 33.79 32.47
N ILE A 89 0.00 32.69 31.69
CA ILE A 89 -0.08 32.74 30.22
C ILE A 89 -1.46 33.23 29.77
N MET A 90 -2.54 32.83 30.44
CA MET A 90 -3.90 33.29 30.13
C MET A 90 -4.11 34.76 30.51
N GLU A 91 -3.49 35.22 31.61
CA GLU A 91 -3.45 36.62 32.01
C GLU A 91 -2.58 37.46 31.07
N ALA A 92 -1.44 36.93 30.61
CA ALA A 92 -0.61 37.55 29.59
C ALA A 92 -1.34 37.65 28.24
N ARG A 93 -2.07 36.62 27.83
CA ARG A 93 -2.93 36.63 26.63
C ARG A 93 -4.12 37.58 26.78
N LYS A 94 -4.76 37.66 27.96
CA LYS A 94 -5.80 38.67 28.26
C LYS A 94 -5.24 40.09 28.19
N LYS A 95 -4.07 40.35 28.76
CA LYS A 95 -3.37 41.64 28.69
C LYS A 95 -3.01 41.99 27.24
N ALA A 96 -2.49 41.04 26.47
CA ALA A 96 -2.19 41.23 25.05
C ALA A 96 -3.46 41.49 24.21
N ALA A 97 -4.54 40.76 24.46
CA ALA A 97 -5.84 40.97 23.79
C ALA A 97 -6.48 42.32 24.17
N ALA A 98 -6.37 42.75 25.43
CA ALA A 98 -6.80 44.06 25.89
C ALA A 98 -5.96 45.18 25.25
N LYS A 99 -4.65 44.99 25.14
CA LYS A 99 -3.73 45.92 24.47
C LYS A 99 -4.06 46.03 22.97
N ARG A 100 -4.38 44.90 22.32
CA ARG A 100 -4.78 44.83 20.90
C ARG A 100 -6.16 45.45 20.66
N LYS A 101 -7.12 45.30 21.59
CA LYS A 101 -8.41 46.01 21.56
C LYS A 101 -8.24 47.52 21.78
N LYS A 102 -7.38 47.95 22.71
CA LYS A 102 -7.05 49.38 22.90
C LYS A 102 -6.40 49.97 21.65
N LEU A 103 -5.47 49.25 21.01
CA LEU A 103 -4.86 49.68 19.75
C LEU A 103 -5.90 49.81 18.62
N LYS A 104 -6.86 48.87 18.54
CA LYS A 104 -7.99 48.94 17.59
C LYS A 104 -8.94 50.10 17.85
N ASN A 105 -9.19 50.45 19.12
CA ASN A 105 -10.03 51.59 19.47
C ASN A 105 -9.29 52.92 19.25
N LEU A 106 -7.98 52.99 19.53
CA LEU A 106 -7.17 54.18 19.25
C LEU A 106 -7.08 54.46 17.73
N GLY A 107 -7.11 53.42 16.91
CA GLY A 107 -7.21 53.55 15.45
C GLY A 107 -8.60 53.93 14.94
N LYS A 108 -9.65 53.83 15.77
CA LYS A 108 -11.04 54.17 15.41
C LYS A 108 -11.45 55.58 15.87
N SER A 109 -10.61 56.27 16.64
CA SER A 109 -10.84 57.64 17.11
C SER A 109 -10.34 58.73 16.15
N LYS A 110 -10.02 58.40 14.91
CA LYS A 110 -9.56 59.40 13.91
C LYS A 110 -10.31 59.27 12.58
N SER A 111 -11.64 59.32 12.62
CA SER A 111 -12.47 59.86 11.52
C SER A 111 -13.96 59.89 11.88
N SER A 112 -14.46 61.13 11.97
CA SER A 112 -15.84 61.62 11.84
C SER A 112 -16.90 61.25 12.89
N GLU A 113 -17.44 62.33 13.47
CA GLU A 113 -18.68 62.48 14.22
C GLU A 113 -19.90 62.13 13.37
N THR A 114 -20.91 61.48 13.97
CA THR A 114 -22.30 61.96 14.12
C THR A 114 -23.14 61.02 15.00
N ASP A 115 -24.10 61.65 15.67
CA ASP A 115 -25.02 61.25 16.75
C ASP A 115 -25.77 59.91 16.61
N ASP A 116 -25.98 59.20 17.73
CA ASP A 116 -27.30 59.12 18.40
C ASP A 116 -27.29 58.16 19.62
N GLU A 117 -28.18 58.49 20.56
CA GLU A 117 -28.34 57.99 21.92
C GLU A 117 -28.75 56.50 22.04
N GLU A 118 -28.31 55.82 23.10
CA GLU A 118 -29.21 55.32 24.17
C GLU A 118 -28.42 54.59 25.27
N ALA A 119 -28.69 54.99 26.50
CA ALA A 119 -28.23 54.34 27.71
C ALA A 119 -29.11 53.14 28.06
N THR A 120 -28.54 52.11 28.67
CA THR A 120 -29.16 51.49 29.87
C THR A 120 -28.10 50.72 30.67
N THR A 121 -28.14 51.02 31.96
CA THR A 121 -27.45 50.43 33.09
C THR A 121 -27.76 48.95 33.28
N GLU A 122 -26.80 48.16 33.75
CA GLU A 122 -27.07 47.22 34.84
C GLU A 122 -25.79 46.84 35.61
N SER A 123 -25.90 46.97 36.92
CA SER A 123 -24.91 46.69 37.95
C SER A 123 -25.07 45.26 38.47
N GLY A 124 -23.96 44.63 38.86
CA GLY A 124 -23.93 43.58 39.87
C GLY A 124 -23.96 42.14 39.34
N ASP A 125 -22.92 41.36 39.64
CA ASP A 125 -23.02 40.32 40.67
C ASP A 125 -21.63 39.69 40.90
N GLU A 126 -21.16 39.74 42.14
CA GLU A 126 -19.99 39.01 42.60
C GLU A 126 -20.34 37.52 42.74
N GLY A 127 -20.22 36.78 41.63
CA GLY A 127 -20.31 35.33 41.63
C GLY A 127 -19.05 34.68 42.21
N ILE A 128 -19.07 34.41 43.51
CA ILE A 128 -18.16 33.50 44.22
C ILE A 128 -18.10 32.16 43.45
N LEU A 129 -17.01 31.94 42.72
CA LEU A 129 -16.69 30.64 42.12
C LEU A 129 -16.32 29.67 43.24
N LYS A 130 -17.32 28.89 43.68
CA LYS A 130 -17.13 27.70 44.51
C LYS A 130 -16.04 26.84 43.89
N LYS A 131 -14.93 26.67 44.63
CA LYS A 131 -13.85 25.74 44.33
C LYS A 131 -14.40 24.32 44.52
N GLU A 132 -15.04 23.77 43.50
CA GLU A 132 -15.36 22.34 43.47
C GLU A 132 -14.05 21.55 43.54
N LYS A 133 -13.82 20.87 44.66
CA LYS A 133 -12.73 19.89 44.81
C LYS A 133 -13.00 18.75 43.84
N LYS A 134 -12.37 18.76 42.66
CA LYS A 134 -12.39 17.63 41.73
C LYS A 134 -11.82 16.38 42.45
N PRO A 135 -12.50 15.22 42.39
CA PRO A 135 -12.11 14.04 43.16
C PRO A 135 -10.78 13.45 42.67
N ALA A 136 -10.10 12.72 43.56
CA ALA A 136 -8.77 12.09 43.38
C ALA A 136 -8.59 11.24 42.09
N LYS A 137 -9.66 10.91 41.37
CA LYS A 137 -9.64 10.28 40.03
C LYS A 137 -8.94 11.14 38.96
N SER A 138 -8.78 12.45 39.18
CA SER A 138 -8.05 13.34 38.26
C SER A 138 -6.55 13.06 38.21
N GLY A 139 -5.93 12.63 39.33
CA GLY A 139 -4.50 12.35 39.40
C GLY A 139 -4.09 11.07 38.66
N PHE A 140 -4.88 10.00 38.83
CA PHE A 140 -4.67 8.73 38.13
C PHE A 140 -4.82 8.88 36.61
N TRP A 141 -5.87 9.57 36.15
CA TRP A 141 -6.06 9.89 34.72
C TRP A 141 -4.93 10.74 34.13
N ARG A 142 -4.36 11.67 34.91
CA ARG A 142 -3.20 12.47 34.49
C ARG A 142 -1.92 11.61 34.44
N ALA A 143 -1.71 10.71 35.40
CA ALA A 143 -0.58 9.79 35.43
C ALA A 143 -0.64 8.79 34.27
N GLU A 144 -1.82 8.24 33.97
CA GLU A 144 -2.07 7.34 32.85
C GLU A 144 -1.77 8.03 31.50
N LYS A 145 -2.27 9.26 31.31
CA LYS A 145 -1.97 10.06 30.10
C LYS A 145 -0.46 10.34 29.97
N ARG A 146 0.23 10.65 31.07
CA ARG A 146 1.70 10.84 31.08
C ARG A 146 2.45 9.56 30.74
N PHE A 147 2.01 8.42 31.28
CA PHE A 147 2.60 7.12 31.01
C PHE A 147 2.43 6.73 29.53
N ARG A 148 1.22 6.90 28.98
CA ARG A 148 0.94 6.64 27.56
C ARG A 148 1.76 7.52 26.62
N TYR A 149 1.94 8.79 26.95
CA TYR A 149 2.81 9.71 26.19
C TYR A 149 4.28 9.27 26.25
N CYS A 150 4.80 8.94 27.44
CA CYS A 150 6.17 8.46 27.61
C CYS A 150 6.42 7.17 26.82
N ILE A 151 5.47 6.23 26.84
CA ILE A 151 5.55 5.00 26.05
C ILE A 151 5.54 5.32 24.55
N ARG A 152 4.65 6.21 24.08
CA ARG A 152 4.59 6.61 22.67
C ARG A 152 5.90 7.22 22.21
N HIS A 153 6.52 8.07 23.04
CA HIS A 153 7.84 8.61 22.76
C HIS A 153 8.90 7.49 22.70
N THR A 154 8.90 6.58 23.68
CA THR A 154 9.83 5.44 23.75
C THR A 154 9.75 4.56 22.49
N VAL A 155 8.54 4.20 22.04
CA VAL A 155 8.32 3.37 20.84
C VAL A 155 8.82 4.04 19.56
N LYS A 156 8.78 5.38 19.50
CA LYS A 156 9.28 6.16 18.35
C LYS A 156 10.81 6.36 18.39
N THR A 157 11.49 6.04 19.49
CA THR A 157 12.95 6.22 19.58
C THR A 157 13.72 5.20 18.73
N GLN A 158 14.85 5.63 18.18
CA GLN A 158 15.77 4.77 17.43
C GLN A 158 16.32 3.61 18.27
N TRP A 159 16.42 3.79 19.58
CA TRP A 159 16.86 2.75 20.51
C TRP A 159 15.88 1.56 20.55
N PHE A 160 14.58 1.85 20.62
CA PHE A 160 13.55 0.81 20.59
C PHE A 160 13.55 0.04 19.27
N TYR A 161 13.79 0.74 18.15
CA TYR A 161 13.98 0.12 16.83
C TYR A 161 15.14 -0.90 16.83
N TRP A 162 16.34 -0.50 17.27
CA TRP A 162 17.50 -1.40 17.33
C TRP A 162 17.30 -2.56 18.29
N PHE A 163 16.66 -2.30 19.44
CA PHE A 163 16.33 -3.33 20.41
C PHE A 163 15.50 -4.46 19.79
N VAL A 164 14.42 -4.13 19.07
CA VAL A 164 13.58 -5.14 18.43
C VAL A 164 14.34 -5.93 17.36
N ILE A 165 15.17 -5.26 16.55
CA ILE A 165 15.97 -5.94 15.51
C ILE A 165 16.94 -6.92 16.14
N VAL A 166 17.63 -6.53 17.21
CA VAL A 166 18.55 -7.41 17.94
C VAL A 166 17.79 -8.62 18.50
N LEU A 167 16.58 -8.44 19.02
CA LEU A 167 15.75 -9.57 19.48
C LEU A 167 15.37 -10.53 18.35
N VAL A 168 14.97 -10.01 17.18
CA VAL A 168 14.67 -10.84 16.00
C VAL A 168 15.92 -11.60 15.55
N PHE A 169 17.08 -10.94 15.53
CA PHE A 169 18.34 -11.55 15.14
C PHE A 169 18.77 -12.67 16.10
N LEU A 170 18.74 -12.41 17.41
CA LEU A 170 19.07 -13.41 18.43
C LEU A 170 18.11 -14.60 18.37
N ASN A 171 16.81 -14.35 18.17
CA ASN A 171 15.84 -15.43 17.99
C ASN A 171 16.15 -16.27 16.73
N THR A 172 16.53 -15.61 15.62
CA THR A 172 16.90 -16.28 14.38
C THR A 172 18.14 -17.19 14.58
N ILE A 173 19.13 -16.74 15.35
CA ILE A 173 20.28 -17.56 15.72
C ILE A 173 19.84 -18.79 16.53
N CYS A 174 18.97 -18.62 17.53
CA CYS A 174 18.47 -19.76 18.31
C CYS A 174 17.81 -20.83 17.43
N VAL A 175 17.00 -20.40 16.45
CA VAL A 175 16.40 -21.31 15.46
C VAL A 175 17.46 -21.98 14.59
N ALA A 176 18.47 -21.24 14.13
CA ALA A 176 19.52 -21.77 13.25
C ALA A 176 20.47 -22.78 13.92
N VAL A 177 20.61 -22.70 15.26
CA VAL A 177 21.48 -23.59 16.05
C VAL A 177 20.85 -24.99 16.26
N GLU A 178 19.53 -25.13 16.09
CA GLU A 178 18.85 -26.41 16.23
C GLU A 178 19.34 -27.41 15.18
N HIS A 179 19.81 -28.57 15.62
CA HIS A 179 20.34 -29.62 14.74
C HIS A 179 19.97 -31.02 15.21
N TYR A 180 20.02 -31.98 14.28
CA TYR A 180 19.76 -33.38 14.57
C TYR A 180 20.85 -33.95 15.49
N GLY A 181 20.43 -34.66 16.55
CA GLY A 181 21.35 -35.24 17.53
C GLY A 181 21.95 -34.24 18.54
N GLN A 182 21.34 -33.06 18.70
CA GLN A 182 21.84 -32.04 19.63
C GLN A 182 21.83 -32.48 21.11
N PRO A 183 22.76 -31.97 21.95
CA PRO A 183 22.82 -32.32 23.36
C PRO A 183 21.62 -31.78 24.15
N ASN A 184 21.21 -32.48 25.20
CA ASN A 184 20.03 -32.15 26.01
C ASN A 184 20.07 -30.74 26.63
N TRP A 185 21.26 -30.24 27.02
CA TRP A 185 21.38 -28.88 27.56
C TRP A 185 20.98 -27.84 26.51
N LEU A 186 21.38 -28.04 25.25
CA LEU A 186 21.08 -27.12 24.16
C LEU A 186 19.59 -27.15 23.85
N ALA A 187 18.99 -28.34 23.79
CA ALA A 187 17.54 -28.49 23.64
C ALA A 187 16.76 -27.76 24.75
N LEU A 188 17.19 -27.91 26.01
CA LEU A 188 16.57 -27.24 27.15
C LEU A 188 16.76 -25.72 27.10
N PHE A 189 17.94 -25.24 26.73
CA PHE A 189 18.22 -23.82 26.55
C PHE A 189 17.33 -23.21 25.46
N LEU A 190 17.24 -23.86 24.30
CA LEU A 190 16.42 -23.39 23.17
C LEU A 190 14.93 -23.39 23.52
N TYR A 191 14.46 -24.38 24.27
CA TYR A 191 13.10 -24.42 24.80
C TYR A 191 12.80 -23.18 25.66
N TYR A 192 13.62 -22.88 26.67
CA TYR A 192 13.40 -21.68 27.51
C TYR A 192 13.57 -20.37 26.74
N ALA A 193 14.55 -20.31 25.82
CA ALA A 193 14.76 -19.13 24.98
C ALA A 193 13.51 -18.82 24.15
N GLU A 194 12.81 -19.83 23.64
CA GLU A 194 11.56 -19.65 22.89
C GLU A 194 10.47 -18.95 23.71
N PHE A 195 10.24 -19.37 24.96
CA PHE A 195 9.31 -18.69 25.87
C PHE A 195 9.74 -17.25 26.18
N VAL A 196 11.04 -17.02 26.39
CA VAL A 196 11.56 -15.67 26.66
C VAL A 196 11.33 -14.75 25.47
N PHE A 197 11.68 -15.18 24.25
CA PHE A 197 11.45 -14.38 23.05
C PHE A 197 9.96 -14.15 22.79
N LEU A 198 9.11 -15.16 22.98
CA LEU A 198 7.66 -14.99 22.86
C LEU A 198 7.14 -13.94 23.85
N GLY A 199 7.57 -14.01 25.11
CA GLY A 199 7.22 -13.02 26.13
C GLY A 199 7.66 -11.60 25.73
N LEU A 200 8.91 -11.44 25.26
CA LEU A 200 9.43 -10.15 24.82
C LEU A 200 8.67 -9.59 23.61
N PHE A 201 8.34 -10.41 22.61
CA PHE A 201 7.54 -9.98 21.45
C PHE A 201 6.09 -9.67 21.83
N MET A 202 5.51 -10.42 22.76
CA MET A 202 4.18 -10.13 23.30
C MET A 202 4.18 -8.78 24.03
N CYS A 203 5.17 -8.52 24.88
CA CYS A 203 5.34 -7.23 25.54
C CYS A 203 5.51 -6.09 24.54
N GLU A 204 6.36 -6.26 23.52
CA GLU A 204 6.55 -5.31 22.42
C GLU A 204 5.22 -4.95 21.74
N MET A 205 4.41 -5.96 21.41
CA MET A 205 3.09 -5.79 20.79
C MET A 205 2.12 -5.04 21.71
N LEU A 206 2.01 -5.46 22.98
CA LEU A 206 1.12 -4.82 23.95
C LEU A 206 1.50 -3.35 24.19
N ILE A 207 2.80 -3.06 24.28
CA ILE A 207 3.33 -1.71 24.38
C ILE A 207 2.91 -0.85 23.18
N LYS A 208 3.01 -1.38 21.96
CA LYS A 208 2.60 -0.68 20.73
C LYS A 208 1.09 -0.44 20.65
N ILE A 209 0.29 -1.44 20.98
CA ILE A 209 -1.19 -1.33 21.00
C ILE A 209 -1.61 -0.26 22.01
N TYR A 210 -1.00 -0.24 23.20
CA TYR A 210 -1.29 0.76 24.23
C TYR A 210 -0.86 2.19 23.80
N ALA A 211 0.34 2.31 23.21
CA ALA A 211 0.92 3.59 22.79
C ALA A 211 0.15 4.27 21.64
N LEU A 212 -0.13 3.51 20.58
CA LEU A 212 -0.75 3.99 19.34
C LEU A 212 -2.29 3.95 19.44
N GLY A 213 -2.84 3.08 20.29
CA GLY A 213 -4.24 2.73 20.28
C GLY A 213 -4.55 1.62 19.27
N PRO A 214 -5.62 0.83 19.50
CA PRO A 214 -5.90 -0.36 18.69
C PRO A 214 -6.22 -0.02 17.23
N ARG A 215 -6.96 1.06 16.95
CA ARG A 215 -7.35 1.42 15.58
C ARG A 215 -6.13 1.69 14.68
N ILE A 216 -5.25 2.60 15.11
CA ILE A 216 -4.03 2.96 14.37
C ILE A 216 -3.07 1.77 14.28
N TYR A 217 -3.01 0.94 15.34
CA TYR A 217 -2.19 -0.28 15.32
C TYR A 217 -2.63 -1.24 14.21
N PHE A 218 -3.93 -1.54 14.10
CA PHE A 218 -4.46 -2.49 13.12
C PHE A 218 -4.57 -1.94 11.70
N GLU A 219 -4.42 -0.64 11.49
CA GLU A 219 -4.38 -0.03 10.16
C GLU A 219 -3.09 -0.40 9.39
N SER A 220 -1.97 -0.54 10.11
CA SER A 220 -0.70 -0.95 9.50
C SER A 220 -0.65 -2.46 9.20
N ALA A 221 -0.45 -2.83 7.93
CA ALA A 221 -0.33 -4.23 7.49
C ALA A 221 0.77 -5.01 8.23
N PHE A 222 1.92 -4.39 8.49
CA PHE A 222 3.03 -5.04 9.20
C PHE A 222 2.71 -5.30 10.68
N ASN A 223 1.93 -4.43 11.32
CA ASN A 223 1.47 -4.63 12.70
C ASN A 223 0.39 -5.72 12.77
N ARG A 224 -0.48 -5.83 11.75
CA ARG A 224 -1.42 -6.96 11.62
C ARG A 224 -0.68 -8.29 11.49
N PHE A 225 0.35 -8.33 10.63
CA PHE A 225 1.20 -9.51 10.48
C PHE A 225 1.87 -9.91 11.80
N ASP A 226 2.44 -8.96 12.55
CA ASP A 226 3.04 -9.23 13.86
C ASP A 226 2.03 -9.83 14.86
N CYS A 227 0.80 -9.33 14.86
CA CYS A 227 -0.29 -9.88 15.68
C CYS A 227 -0.59 -11.35 15.32
N ILE A 228 -0.64 -11.68 14.02
CA ILE A 228 -0.86 -13.05 13.54
C ILE A 228 0.29 -13.97 13.97
N VAL A 229 1.54 -13.52 13.85
CA VAL A 229 2.71 -14.29 14.26
C VAL A 229 2.72 -14.58 15.76
N ILE A 230 2.42 -13.57 16.59
CA ILE A 230 2.35 -13.72 18.05
C ILE A 230 1.17 -14.62 18.44
N ALA A 231 -0.01 -14.42 17.84
CA ALA A 231 -1.18 -15.26 18.10
C ALA A 231 -0.93 -16.72 17.73
N GLY A 232 -0.29 -16.99 16.59
CA GLY A 232 0.11 -18.34 16.18
C GLY A 232 1.11 -18.98 17.13
N SER A 233 2.05 -18.20 17.67
CA SER A 233 3.03 -18.67 18.66
C SER A 233 2.39 -18.98 20.03
N ILE A 234 1.43 -18.15 20.47
CA ILE A 234 0.66 -18.43 21.70
C ILE A 234 -0.18 -19.70 21.50
N PHE A 235 -0.85 -19.82 20.35
CA PHE A 235 -1.65 -20.99 20.01
C PHE A 235 -0.81 -22.27 20.02
N GLU A 236 0.41 -22.23 19.48
CA GLU A 236 1.34 -23.36 19.50
C GLU A 236 1.70 -23.80 20.93
N VAL A 237 2.07 -22.87 21.81
CA VAL A 237 2.36 -23.15 23.22
C VAL A 237 1.14 -23.78 23.93
N VAL A 238 -0.04 -23.19 23.77
CA VAL A 238 -1.28 -23.68 24.40
C VAL A 238 -1.65 -25.07 23.87
N TRP A 239 -1.52 -25.28 22.56
CA TRP A 239 -1.84 -26.54 21.91
C TRP A 239 -0.87 -27.66 22.32
N SER A 240 0.43 -27.34 22.40
CA SER A 240 1.47 -28.26 22.88
C SER A 240 1.21 -28.73 24.31
N ALA A 241 0.68 -27.85 25.17
CA ALA A 241 0.31 -28.20 26.54
C ALA A 241 -0.95 -29.10 26.64
N TYR A 242 -1.86 -29.04 25.66
CA TYR A 242 -3.12 -29.81 25.68
C TYR A 242 -3.02 -31.17 24.98
N LYS A 243 -2.15 -31.31 23.97
CA LYS A 243 -2.03 -32.52 23.16
C LYS A 243 -0.57 -32.85 22.91
N GLU A 244 -0.02 -33.80 23.66
CA GLU A 244 1.30 -34.38 23.35
C GLU A 244 1.18 -35.34 22.15
N GLY A 245 2.07 -35.21 21.16
CA GLY A 245 2.30 -36.25 20.13
C GLY A 245 1.49 -36.18 18.82
N SER A 246 0.74 -35.11 18.52
CA SER A 246 0.09 -34.95 17.21
C SER A 246 1.08 -34.49 16.12
N PHE A 247 0.99 -35.08 14.91
CA PHE A 247 1.72 -34.66 13.70
C PHE A 247 1.65 -33.14 13.43
N GLY A 248 0.56 -32.49 13.86
CA GLY A 248 0.39 -31.04 13.76
C GLY A 248 1.42 -30.22 14.57
N ILE A 249 1.99 -30.77 15.64
CA ILE A 249 2.94 -30.04 16.52
C ILE A 249 4.23 -29.70 15.76
N SER A 250 4.71 -30.58 14.88
CA SER A 250 5.91 -30.32 14.07
C SER A 250 5.71 -29.17 13.08
N VAL A 251 4.52 -29.06 12.48
CA VAL A 251 4.18 -27.96 11.56
C VAL A 251 3.99 -26.65 12.34
N LEU A 252 3.32 -26.69 13.49
CA LEU A 252 3.16 -25.51 14.35
C LEU A 252 4.51 -24.97 14.83
N ARG A 253 5.46 -25.86 15.13
CA ARG A 253 6.85 -25.48 15.45
C ARG A 253 7.53 -24.74 14.30
N ALA A 254 7.17 -24.97 13.03
CA ALA A 254 7.71 -24.23 11.91
C ALA A 254 7.14 -22.80 11.80
N LEU A 255 5.95 -22.52 12.35
CA LEU A 255 5.35 -21.18 12.32
C LEU A 255 6.19 -20.13 13.04
N ARG A 256 7.04 -20.54 13.99
CA ARG A 256 7.98 -19.60 14.61
C ARG A 256 8.92 -18.94 13.62
N LEU A 257 9.23 -19.58 12.49
CA LEU A 257 10.05 -18.99 11.40
C LEU A 257 9.42 -17.72 10.85
N LEU A 258 8.10 -17.56 10.95
CA LEU A 258 7.42 -16.35 10.50
C LEU A 258 7.91 -15.10 11.23
N ARG A 259 8.48 -15.24 12.44
CA ARG A 259 9.00 -14.09 13.19
C ARG A 259 10.27 -13.49 12.59
N ILE A 260 10.99 -14.24 11.76
CA ILE A 260 12.12 -13.72 10.97
C ILE A 260 11.62 -12.62 10.02
N PHE A 261 10.41 -12.77 9.46
CA PHE A 261 9.81 -11.75 8.59
C PHE A 261 9.53 -10.43 9.30
N LYS A 262 9.58 -10.33 10.63
CA LYS A 262 9.53 -9.02 11.32
C LYS A 262 10.64 -8.09 10.85
N VAL A 263 11.78 -8.62 10.38
CA VAL A 263 12.87 -7.81 9.80
C VAL A 263 12.41 -6.98 8.59
N THR A 264 11.45 -7.48 7.81
CA THR A 264 10.92 -6.81 6.61
C THR A 264 10.30 -5.45 6.93
N LYS A 265 9.74 -5.28 8.13
CA LYS A 265 9.16 -4.00 8.56
C LYS A 265 10.22 -2.92 8.71
N TYR A 266 11.41 -3.31 9.15
CA TYR A 266 12.49 -2.43 9.56
C TYR A 266 13.46 -2.13 8.42
N TRP A 267 13.65 -3.09 7.50
CA TRP A 267 14.50 -2.90 6.34
C TRP A 267 13.70 -2.30 5.17
N SER A 268 13.80 -0.98 4.98
CA SER A 268 13.03 -0.22 3.98
C SER A 268 13.10 -0.81 2.57
N SER A 269 14.29 -1.21 2.10
CA SER A 269 14.46 -1.82 0.77
C SER A 269 13.70 -3.15 0.65
N LEU A 270 13.83 -4.04 1.65
CA LEU A 270 13.11 -5.32 1.68
C LEU A 270 11.60 -5.11 1.80
N ARG A 271 11.18 -4.14 2.63
CA ARG A 271 9.78 -3.74 2.78
C ARG A 271 9.16 -3.32 1.46
N ASN A 272 9.85 -2.45 0.72
CA ASN A 272 9.38 -1.94 -0.55
C ASN A 272 9.33 -3.05 -1.61
N LEU A 273 10.31 -3.95 -1.62
CA LEU A 273 10.29 -5.14 -2.47
C LEU A 273 9.07 -6.03 -2.17
N VAL A 274 8.80 -6.32 -0.90
CA VAL A 274 7.63 -7.13 -0.50
C VAL A 274 6.32 -6.44 -0.88
N ILE A 275 6.19 -5.13 -0.65
CA ILE A 275 4.99 -4.36 -1.06
C ILE A 275 4.81 -4.39 -2.57
N SER A 276 5.89 -4.18 -3.33
CA SER A 276 5.88 -4.23 -4.80
C SER A 276 5.44 -5.61 -5.29
N LEU A 277 6.00 -6.69 -4.74
CA LEU A 277 5.59 -8.06 -5.07
C LEU A 277 4.11 -8.33 -4.74
N LEU A 278 3.64 -7.87 -3.58
CA LEU A 278 2.23 -8.03 -3.20
C LEU A 278 1.28 -7.23 -4.10
N SER A 279 1.73 -6.11 -4.67
CA SER A 279 0.91 -5.33 -5.61
C SER A 279 0.66 -6.06 -6.93
N SER A 280 1.64 -6.85 -7.41
CA SER A 280 1.50 -7.65 -8.64
C SER A 280 0.85 -9.02 -8.43
N MET A 281 0.66 -9.45 -7.17
CA MET A 281 0.06 -10.76 -6.85
C MET A 281 -1.30 -11.00 -7.51
N ARG A 282 -2.14 -9.96 -7.68
CA ARG A 282 -3.45 -10.14 -8.33
C ARG A 282 -3.30 -10.62 -9.79
N SER A 283 -2.36 -10.05 -10.56
CA SER A 283 -2.08 -10.50 -11.93
C SER A 283 -1.50 -11.93 -11.93
N ILE A 284 -0.54 -12.18 -11.03
CA ILE A 284 0.10 -13.49 -10.88
C ILE A 284 -0.92 -14.58 -10.56
N ILE A 285 -1.85 -14.34 -9.63
CA ILE A 285 -2.90 -15.32 -9.24
C ILE A 285 -3.79 -15.68 -10.43
N SER A 286 -4.18 -14.71 -11.25
CA SER A 286 -5.00 -14.94 -12.45
C SER A 286 -4.29 -15.89 -13.44
N LEU A 287 -2.99 -15.67 -13.65
CA LEU A 287 -2.19 -16.49 -14.56
C LEU A 287 -1.88 -17.88 -13.99
N LEU A 288 -1.59 -17.97 -12.68
CA LEU A 288 -1.42 -19.25 -11.99
C LEU A 288 -2.70 -20.09 -12.02
N PHE A 289 -3.88 -19.46 -11.97
CA PHE A 289 -5.15 -20.17 -12.12
C PHE A 289 -5.31 -20.80 -13.51
N LEU A 290 -4.92 -20.09 -14.58
CA LEU A 290 -4.92 -20.63 -15.94
C LEU A 290 -3.97 -21.82 -16.07
N LEU A 291 -2.76 -21.69 -15.53
CA LEU A 291 -1.77 -22.78 -15.51
C LEU A 291 -2.30 -23.99 -14.72
N PHE A 292 -2.90 -23.75 -13.55
CA PHE A 292 -3.49 -24.82 -12.73
C PHE A 292 -4.64 -25.53 -13.46
N LEU A 293 -5.50 -24.80 -14.18
CA LEU A 293 -6.56 -25.39 -15.01
C LEU A 293 -5.97 -26.28 -16.11
N PHE A 294 -4.91 -25.83 -16.78
CA PHE A 294 -4.19 -26.63 -17.78
C PHE A 294 -3.64 -27.92 -17.16
N ILE A 295 -2.95 -27.82 -16.03
CA ILE A 295 -2.42 -28.99 -15.28
C ILE A 295 -3.56 -29.95 -14.92
N LEU A 296 -4.71 -29.42 -14.47
CA LEU A 296 -5.86 -30.23 -14.08
C LEU A 296 -6.44 -31.02 -15.26
N ILE A 297 -6.58 -30.39 -16.43
CA ILE A 297 -7.09 -31.06 -17.64
C ILE A 297 -6.17 -32.24 -18.02
N PHE A 298 -4.86 -32.00 -18.06
CA PHE A 298 -3.90 -33.04 -18.42
C PHE A 298 -3.75 -34.12 -17.34
N ALA A 299 -3.89 -33.77 -16.06
CA ALA A 299 -3.87 -34.74 -14.97
C ALA A 299 -5.06 -35.69 -15.06
N LEU A 300 -6.27 -35.16 -15.27
CA LEU A 300 -7.47 -35.98 -15.46
C LEU A 300 -7.37 -36.84 -16.72
N LEU A 301 -6.87 -36.30 -17.84
CA LEU A 301 -6.64 -37.07 -19.06
C LEU A 301 -5.61 -38.19 -18.81
N GLY A 302 -4.51 -37.88 -18.12
CA GLY A 302 -3.49 -38.86 -17.76
C GLY A 302 -4.03 -39.97 -16.85
N MET A 303 -4.92 -39.65 -15.91
CA MET A 303 -5.62 -40.67 -15.11
C MET A 303 -6.49 -41.59 -15.97
N GLN A 304 -7.20 -41.05 -16.97
CA GLN A 304 -8.01 -41.88 -17.87
C GLN A 304 -7.15 -42.77 -18.78
N LEU A 305 -5.98 -42.30 -19.19
CA LEU A 305 -5.08 -43.04 -20.07
C LEU A 305 -4.21 -44.05 -19.33
N PHE A 306 -3.71 -43.72 -18.14
CA PHE A 306 -2.64 -44.46 -17.45
C PHE A 306 -2.98 -44.88 -16.01
N GLY A 307 -4.20 -44.63 -15.54
CA GLY A 307 -4.64 -44.97 -14.19
C GLY A 307 -4.53 -46.46 -13.91
N GLY A 308 -3.72 -46.83 -12.90
CA GLY A 308 -3.47 -48.21 -12.50
C GLY A 308 -2.58 -49.00 -13.46
N GLN A 309 -2.05 -48.39 -14.52
CA GLN A 309 -1.29 -49.08 -15.56
C GLN A 309 0.22 -49.11 -15.29
N PHE A 310 0.73 -48.21 -14.45
CA PHE A 310 2.17 -48.09 -14.14
C PHE A 310 2.60 -49.19 -13.14
N ILE A 311 2.64 -50.43 -13.62
CA ILE A 311 3.02 -51.61 -12.85
C ILE A 311 4.41 -52.04 -13.29
N LEU A 312 5.43 -51.70 -12.49
CA LEU A 312 6.81 -52.15 -12.73
C LEU A 312 7.13 -53.37 -11.86
N PRO A 313 8.15 -54.18 -12.24
CA PRO A 313 8.60 -55.32 -11.44
C PRO A 313 9.04 -54.94 -10.01
N GLU A 314 9.55 -53.72 -9.84
CA GLU A 314 10.00 -53.19 -8.54
C GLU A 314 8.90 -52.46 -7.75
N GLY A 315 7.67 -52.38 -8.29
CA GLY A 315 6.52 -51.72 -7.68
C GLY A 315 5.97 -50.55 -8.50
N THR A 316 4.97 -49.84 -7.96
CA THR A 316 4.44 -48.64 -8.61
C THR A 316 5.40 -47.46 -8.41
N PRO A 317 5.87 -46.78 -9.47
CA PRO A 317 6.76 -45.64 -9.35
C PRO A 317 6.03 -44.48 -8.65
N PRO A 318 6.76 -43.57 -7.96
CA PRO A 318 6.15 -42.41 -7.32
C PRO A 318 5.48 -41.47 -8.33
N THR A 319 5.98 -41.44 -9.57
CA THR A 319 5.46 -40.68 -10.71
C THR A 319 4.43 -41.52 -11.48
N ASN A 320 3.17 -41.48 -11.05
CA ASN A 320 2.09 -42.26 -11.64
C ASN A 320 0.77 -41.49 -11.74
N PHE A 321 -0.21 -42.09 -12.40
CA PHE A 321 -1.54 -41.50 -12.63
C PHE A 321 -2.66 -42.22 -11.86
N ASN A 322 -2.35 -42.89 -10.74
CA ASN A 322 -3.32 -43.71 -10.01
C ASN A 322 -4.31 -42.87 -9.19
N THR A 323 -3.85 -41.74 -8.64
CA THR A 323 -4.67 -40.83 -7.83
C THR A 323 -4.56 -39.41 -8.33
N PHE A 324 -5.59 -38.60 -8.06
CA PHE A 324 -5.66 -37.22 -8.53
C PHE A 324 -4.45 -36.37 -8.10
N THR A 325 -4.05 -36.44 -6.83
CA THR A 325 -2.93 -35.64 -6.32
C THR A 325 -1.60 -36.04 -6.93
N ILE A 326 -1.34 -37.35 -7.11
CA ILE A 326 -0.09 -37.83 -7.72
C ILE A 326 -0.07 -37.51 -9.22
N ALA A 327 -1.21 -37.61 -9.91
CA ALA A 327 -1.33 -37.22 -11.31
C ALA A 327 -1.05 -35.72 -11.51
N LEU A 328 -1.56 -34.85 -10.63
CA LEU A 328 -1.24 -33.42 -10.64
C LEU A 328 0.27 -33.17 -10.49
N LEU A 329 0.92 -33.83 -9.52
CA LEU A 329 2.36 -33.71 -9.30
C LEU A 329 3.18 -34.25 -10.47
N THR A 330 2.75 -35.37 -11.07
CA THR A 330 3.41 -35.99 -12.23
C THR A 330 3.33 -35.08 -13.46
N VAL A 331 2.16 -34.47 -13.73
CA VAL A 331 2.02 -33.47 -14.80
C VAL A 331 2.85 -32.23 -14.50
N PHE A 332 2.88 -31.76 -13.25
CA PHE A 332 3.74 -30.64 -12.85
C PHE A 332 5.22 -30.95 -13.09
N GLN A 333 5.71 -32.14 -12.70
CA GLN A 333 7.07 -32.57 -12.98
C GLN A 333 7.39 -32.56 -14.48
N ILE A 334 6.50 -33.12 -15.32
CA ILE A 334 6.66 -33.09 -16.79
C ILE A 334 6.76 -31.64 -17.31
N LEU A 335 5.95 -30.72 -16.78
CA LEU A 335 6.00 -29.30 -17.15
C LEU A 335 7.29 -28.58 -16.72
N THR A 336 7.95 -29.03 -15.65
CA THR A 336 9.27 -28.49 -15.29
C THR A 336 10.39 -28.98 -16.21
N GLY A 337 10.13 -30.02 -17.00
CA GLY A 337 11.13 -30.67 -17.86
C GLY A 337 12.06 -31.62 -17.10
N GLU A 338 11.80 -31.90 -15.82
CA GLU A 338 12.55 -32.86 -15.02
C GLU A 338 12.07 -34.29 -15.27
N ASP A 339 12.95 -35.16 -15.76
CA ASP A 339 12.72 -36.59 -16.02
C ASP A 339 11.41 -36.92 -16.76
N TRP A 340 10.92 -35.98 -17.59
CA TRP A 340 9.67 -36.15 -18.34
C TRP A 340 9.74 -37.30 -19.35
N ASN A 341 10.93 -37.55 -19.89
CA ASN A 341 11.21 -38.67 -20.79
C ASN A 341 11.12 -40.02 -20.07
N GLU A 342 11.53 -40.10 -18.81
CA GLU A 342 11.39 -41.31 -18.01
C GLU A 342 9.91 -41.63 -17.79
N VAL A 343 9.11 -40.64 -17.37
CA VAL A 343 7.65 -40.82 -17.20
C VAL A 343 6.99 -41.23 -18.52
N MET A 344 7.45 -40.70 -19.66
CA MET A 344 7.00 -41.12 -20.98
C MET A 344 7.38 -42.58 -21.28
N TYR A 345 8.60 -43.01 -20.98
CA TYR A 345 9.02 -44.41 -21.18
C TYR A 345 8.18 -45.37 -20.33
N LEU A 346 7.86 -45.00 -19.09
CA LEU A 346 6.95 -45.76 -18.23
C LEU A 346 5.54 -45.84 -18.84
N GLY A 347 5.04 -44.73 -19.38
CA GLY A 347 3.78 -44.67 -20.11
C GLY A 347 3.73 -45.62 -21.31
N ILE A 348 4.77 -45.62 -22.15
CA ILE A 348 4.87 -46.52 -23.31
C ILE A 348 4.92 -47.97 -22.86
N ASN A 349 5.76 -48.29 -21.86
CA ASN A 349 5.91 -49.65 -21.36
C ASN A 349 4.61 -50.17 -20.73
N SER A 350 3.85 -49.31 -20.04
CA SER A 350 2.56 -49.68 -19.46
C SER A 350 1.48 -50.05 -20.49
N GLN A 351 1.62 -49.57 -21.73
CA GLN A 351 0.63 -49.75 -22.80
C GLN A 351 1.06 -50.77 -23.87
N GLY A 352 1.85 -51.78 -23.47
CA GLY A 352 2.31 -52.84 -24.38
C GLY A 352 3.63 -52.51 -25.09
N GLY A 353 4.47 -51.66 -24.51
CA GLY A 353 5.83 -51.41 -24.97
C GLY A 353 5.92 -50.73 -26.33
N HIS A 354 7.01 -50.98 -27.07
CA HIS A 354 7.26 -50.30 -28.34
C HIS A 354 6.28 -50.65 -29.47
N GLU A 355 5.57 -51.79 -29.39
CA GLU A 355 4.69 -52.22 -30.48
C GLU A 355 3.32 -51.52 -30.44
N SER A 356 2.71 -51.38 -29.25
CA SER A 356 1.37 -50.78 -29.09
C SER A 356 1.38 -49.47 -28.30
N GLY A 357 2.36 -49.28 -27.42
CA GLY A 357 2.41 -48.15 -26.49
C GLY A 357 2.99 -46.87 -27.07
N MET A 358 3.64 -46.91 -28.25
CA MET A 358 4.28 -45.72 -28.84
C MET A 358 3.30 -44.58 -29.12
N ILE A 359 2.04 -44.87 -29.42
CA ILE A 359 1.04 -43.82 -29.69
C ILE A 359 0.76 -42.95 -28.45
N TYR A 360 0.91 -43.51 -27.25
CA TYR A 360 0.72 -42.79 -25.98
C TYR A 360 1.86 -41.81 -25.69
N SER A 361 3.00 -41.91 -26.38
CA SER A 361 4.06 -40.88 -26.32
C SER A 361 3.56 -39.51 -26.75
N LEU A 362 2.53 -39.46 -27.62
CA LEU A 362 1.93 -38.21 -28.08
C LEU A 362 1.33 -37.40 -26.93
N TYR A 363 0.76 -38.05 -25.91
CA TYR A 363 0.26 -37.35 -24.71
C TYR A 363 1.39 -36.55 -24.06
N PHE A 364 2.56 -37.17 -23.83
CA PHE A 364 3.71 -36.54 -23.19
C PHE A 364 4.32 -35.46 -24.08
N ILE A 365 4.47 -35.69 -25.38
CA ILE A 365 5.00 -34.70 -26.32
C ILE A 365 4.10 -33.46 -26.39
N ILE A 366 2.78 -33.66 -26.50
CA ILE A 366 1.80 -32.57 -26.53
C ILE A 366 1.84 -31.81 -25.20
N LEU A 367 1.85 -32.53 -24.07
CA LEU A 367 1.93 -31.92 -22.75
C LEU A 367 3.19 -31.08 -22.59
N THR A 368 4.36 -31.60 -22.96
CA THR A 368 5.63 -30.86 -22.86
C THR A 368 5.65 -29.64 -23.79
N LEU A 369 5.19 -29.78 -25.04
CA LEU A 369 5.21 -28.69 -26.02
C LEU A 369 4.22 -27.57 -25.65
N PHE A 370 2.94 -27.91 -25.49
CA PHE A 370 1.90 -26.91 -25.16
C PHE A 370 2.05 -26.39 -23.73
N GLY A 371 2.51 -27.24 -22.81
CA GLY A 371 2.77 -26.88 -21.44
C GLY A 371 3.88 -25.84 -21.31
N ASN A 372 5.03 -26.08 -21.94
CA ASN A 372 6.13 -25.12 -21.94
C ASN A 372 5.79 -23.84 -22.70
N TYR A 373 5.01 -23.94 -23.78
CA TYR A 373 4.49 -22.75 -24.47
C TYR A 373 3.58 -21.92 -23.54
N THR A 374 2.68 -22.58 -22.79
CA THR A 374 1.81 -21.93 -21.83
C THR A 374 2.61 -21.28 -20.70
N LEU A 375 3.60 -21.99 -20.14
CA LEU A 375 4.51 -21.46 -19.12
C LEU A 375 5.30 -20.24 -19.61
N LEU A 376 5.85 -20.29 -20.83
CA LEU A 376 6.59 -19.18 -21.42
C LEU A 376 5.68 -17.95 -21.58
N ASN A 377 4.44 -18.13 -22.05
CA ASN A 377 3.50 -17.04 -22.20
C ASN A 377 3.07 -16.44 -20.86
N VAL A 378 2.87 -17.28 -19.83
CA VAL A 378 2.61 -16.81 -18.45
C VAL A 378 3.80 -16.03 -17.92
N PHE A 379 5.02 -16.54 -18.07
CA PHE A 379 6.23 -15.87 -17.65
C PHE A 379 6.44 -14.52 -18.36
N LEU A 380 6.24 -14.49 -19.69
CA LEU A 380 6.34 -13.29 -20.50
C LEU A 380 5.31 -12.25 -20.06
N ALA A 381 4.05 -12.66 -19.84
CA ALA A 381 3.00 -11.76 -19.35
C ALA A 381 3.39 -11.14 -18.00
N ILE A 382 3.84 -11.95 -17.04
CA ILE A 382 4.29 -11.45 -15.73
C ILE A 382 5.49 -10.51 -15.86
N ALA A 383 6.47 -10.86 -16.71
CA ALA A 383 7.67 -10.06 -16.91
C ALA A 383 7.35 -8.71 -17.56
N VAL A 384 6.46 -8.69 -18.56
CA VAL A 384 6.00 -7.46 -19.22
C VAL A 384 5.21 -6.59 -18.24
N ASP A 385 4.26 -7.16 -17.51
CA ASP A 385 3.49 -6.43 -16.50
C ASP A 385 4.40 -5.83 -15.42
N ASN A 386 5.35 -6.61 -14.90
CA ASN A 386 6.27 -6.14 -13.87
C ASN A 386 7.23 -5.07 -14.40
N LEU A 387 7.73 -5.21 -15.64
CA LEU A 387 8.62 -4.22 -16.25
C LEU A 387 7.89 -2.91 -16.54
N ALA A 388 6.65 -2.99 -17.06
CA ALA A 388 5.80 -1.83 -17.30
C ALA A 388 5.53 -1.07 -15.99
N ASN A 389 5.09 -1.78 -14.94
CA ASN A 389 4.85 -1.20 -13.63
C ASN A 389 6.12 -0.57 -13.02
N ALA A 390 7.28 -1.22 -13.16
CA ALA A 390 8.55 -0.69 -12.65
C ALA A 390 8.99 0.59 -13.40
N GLN A 391 8.81 0.63 -14.72
CA GLN A 391 9.10 1.82 -15.53
C GLN A 391 8.16 2.98 -15.17
N GLU A 392 6.87 2.71 -14.99
CA GLU A 392 5.89 3.72 -14.58
C GLU A 392 6.17 4.27 -13.18
N LEU A 393 6.52 3.41 -12.22
CA LEU A 393 6.92 3.82 -10.87
C LEU A 393 8.18 4.69 -10.89
N THR A 394 9.20 4.29 -11.65
CA THR A 394 10.46 5.05 -11.76
C THR A 394 10.23 6.42 -12.37
N ALA A 395 9.46 6.49 -13.47
CA ALA A 395 9.11 7.76 -14.11
C ALA A 395 8.27 8.67 -13.18
N ALA A 396 7.36 8.09 -12.40
CA ALA A 396 6.56 8.83 -11.43
C ALA A 396 7.41 9.37 -10.27
N GLU A 397 8.39 8.61 -9.79
CA GLU A 397 9.35 9.03 -8.76
C GLU A 397 10.25 10.16 -9.26
N GLU A 398 10.77 10.07 -10.48
CA GLU A 398 11.58 11.13 -11.10
C GLU A 398 10.79 12.44 -11.25
N GLN A 399 9.56 12.39 -11.79
CA GLN A 399 8.68 13.55 -11.87
C GLN A 399 8.35 14.16 -10.51
N GLN A 400 8.26 13.32 -9.46
CA GLN A 400 8.02 13.80 -8.12
C GLN A 400 9.26 14.50 -7.57
N GLN A 401 10.45 13.95 -7.78
CA GLN A 401 11.71 14.59 -7.39
C GLN A 401 11.93 15.92 -8.11
N GLU A 402 11.58 16.03 -9.39
CA GLU A 402 11.65 17.29 -10.13
C GLU A 402 10.72 18.35 -9.54
N ARG A 403 9.44 18.02 -9.32
CA ARG A 403 8.50 18.94 -8.66
C ARG A 403 8.94 19.34 -7.25
N ASP A 404 9.53 18.42 -6.50
CA ASP A 404 10.02 18.71 -5.15
C ASP A 404 11.26 19.63 -5.19
N LYS A 405 12.16 19.47 -6.19
CA LYS A 405 13.28 20.39 -6.42
C LYS A 405 12.81 21.78 -6.83
N GLU A 406 11.83 21.88 -7.74
CA GLU A 406 11.24 23.15 -8.16
C GLU A 406 10.60 23.89 -6.98
N LYS A 407 9.85 23.17 -6.12
CA LYS A 407 9.30 23.74 -4.89
C LYS A 407 10.37 24.23 -3.93
N GLN A 408 11.43 23.45 -3.73
CA GLN A 408 12.56 23.85 -2.88
C GLN A 408 13.26 25.11 -3.42
N GLN A 409 13.42 25.22 -4.74
CA GLN A 409 13.99 26.42 -5.37
C GLN A 409 13.09 27.64 -5.19
N MET A 410 11.79 27.51 -5.44
CA MET A 410 10.82 28.59 -5.23
C MET A 410 10.76 29.05 -3.76
N GLU A 411 10.87 28.12 -2.80
CA GLU A 411 10.94 28.48 -1.37
C GLU A 411 12.23 29.23 -1.03
N LEU A 412 13.37 28.78 -1.57
CA LEU A 412 14.66 29.46 -1.38
C LEU A 412 14.65 30.87 -1.97
N GLU A 413 14.09 31.05 -3.17
CA GLU A 413 13.95 32.38 -3.80
C GLU A 413 13.08 33.31 -2.95
N LYS A 414 11.93 32.83 -2.45
CA LYS A 414 11.07 33.61 -1.55
C LYS A 414 11.78 33.99 -0.24
N GLU A 415 12.58 33.09 0.33
CA GLU A 415 13.39 33.41 1.52
C GLU A 415 14.49 34.44 1.23
N MET A 416 15.18 34.33 0.10
CA MET A 416 16.19 35.31 -0.32
C MET A 416 15.59 36.69 -0.59
N GLU A 417 14.44 36.76 -1.26
CA GLU A 417 13.71 38.00 -1.50
C GLU A 417 13.24 38.65 -0.19
N ALA A 418 12.74 37.86 0.76
CA ALA A 418 12.35 38.34 2.07
C ALA A 418 13.55 38.90 2.86
N LEU A 419 14.72 38.26 2.75
CA LEU A 419 15.96 38.74 3.36
C LEU A 419 16.50 40.02 2.70
N GLN A 420 16.39 40.15 1.36
CA GLN A 420 16.75 41.38 0.64
C GLN A 420 15.83 42.55 1.04
N LYS A 421 14.51 42.33 1.07
CA LYS A 421 13.54 43.34 1.55
C LYS A 421 13.74 43.74 3.01
N ALA A 422 14.28 42.83 3.85
CA ALA A 422 14.63 43.16 5.23
C ALA A 422 15.96 43.93 5.36
N LYS A 423 16.83 43.88 4.34
CA LYS A 423 18.14 44.54 4.31
C LYS A 423 18.06 45.95 3.72
N ASP A 424 17.18 46.17 2.76
CA ASP A 424 16.88 47.49 2.18
C ASP A 424 15.80 48.21 3.01
N GLY A 425 16.21 48.76 4.15
CA GLY A 425 15.33 49.59 4.97
C GLY A 425 15.32 51.05 4.54
N THR A 426 14.44 51.45 3.61
CA THR A 426 13.68 52.74 3.67
C THR A 426 12.57 52.78 2.60
N PRO A 427 11.29 53.02 2.95
CA PRO A 427 10.29 53.48 1.99
C PRO A 427 10.04 54.99 2.16
N THR A 428 10.33 55.78 1.13
CA THR A 428 9.74 57.12 0.96
C THR A 428 8.28 56.96 0.55
N THR A 429 7.40 57.72 1.20
CA THR A 429 5.95 57.53 1.28
C THR A 429 5.15 57.88 0.02
N GLU A 430 5.74 57.90 -1.17
CA GLU A 430 5.02 58.30 -2.40
C GLU A 430 4.99 57.21 -3.50
N ASP A 431 5.84 56.18 -3.44
CA ASP A 431 5.87 55.13 -4.47
C ASP A 431 5.00 53.89 -4.15
N ALA A 432 4.53 53.76 -2.91
CA ALA A 432 3.81 52.58 -2.43
C ALA A 432 2.35 52.46 -2.91
N GLU A 433 1.76 53.53 -3.44
CA GLU A 433 0.41 53.51 -4.01
C GLU A 433 0.42 53.20 -5.52
N ALA A 434 1.48 53.57 -6.24
CA ALA A 434 1.63 53.28 -7.66
C ALA A 434 2.01 51.82 -7.96
N GLU A 435 2.77 51.16 -7.07
CA GLU A 435 3.11 49.73 -7.25
C GLU A 435 1.94 48.79 -6.96
N LYS A 436 1.03 49.15 -6.03
CA LYS A 436 -0.15 48.33 -5.70
C LYS A 436 -1.21 48.29 -6.79
N GLU A 437 -1.25 49.29 -7.67
CA GLU A 437 -2.14 49.28 -8.85
C GLU A 437 -1.55 48.44 -9.99
N LYS A 438 -0.23 48.52 -10.23
CA LYS A 438 0.44 47.68 -11.25
C LYS A 438 0.45 46.18 -10.90
N GLU A 439 0.54 45.84 -9.62
CA GLU A 439 0.48 44.44 -9.16
C GLU A 439 -0.94 43.84 -9.26
N LYS A 440 -1.99 44.69 -9.32
CA LYS A 440 -3.38 44.26 -9.52
C LYS A 440 -3.76 44.09 -10.99
N GLU A 441 -3.15 44.87 -11.90
CA GLU A 441 -3.37 44.72 -13.35
C GLU A 441 -2.63 43.50 -13.92
N SER A 442 -1.38 43.28 -13.53
CA SER A 442 -0.59 42.10 -13.97
C SER A 442 -1.22 40.76 -13.53
N LYS A 443 -1.72 40.68 -12.29
CA LYS A 443 -2.46 39.49 -11.78
C LYS A 443 -3.81 39.24 -12.47
N LYS A 444 -4.33 40.20 -13.26
CA LYS A 444 -5.60 40.09 -13.97
C LYS A 444 -5.40 39.63 -15.43
N GLU A 445 -4.21 39.82 -15.99
CA GLU A 445 -3.84 39.36 -17.34
C GLU A 445 -3.29 37.92 -17.34
N GLU A 446 -2.50 37.51 -16.34
CA GLU A 446 -2.02 36.11 -16.25
C GLU A 446 -3.14 35.09 -15.98
N LYS A 447 -4.30 35.52 -15.48
CA LYS A 447 -5.44 34.63 -15.17
C LYS A 447 -6.31 34.27 -16.38
N LYS A 448 -5.94 34.66 -17.60
CA LYS A 448 -6.78 34.51 -18.81
C LYS A 448 -6.30 33.48 -19.84
N GLU A 449 -5.12 32.87 -19.69
CA GLU A 449 -4.55 32.01 -20.76
C GLU A 449 -4.25 30.54 -20.41
N GLU A 450 -4.73 29.99 -19.29
CA GLU A 450 -4.72 28.52 -19.08
C GLU A 450 -6.11 27.99 -18.67
N GLU A 451 -6.61 26.99 -19.41
CA GLU A 451 -7.92 26.30 -19.29
C GLU A 451 -8.06 25.45 -18.00
N PRO A 452 -9.12 24.60 -17.88
CA PRO A 452 -10.48 24.86 -17.43
C PRO A 452 -10.71 24.43 -15.96
N GLU A 453 -11.86 24.84 -15.44
CA GLU A 453 -12.36 24.70 -14.06
C GLU A 453 -12.15 23.32 -13.38
N GLU A 454 -11.35 23.31 -12.30
CA GLU A 454 -11.67 22.60 -11.04
C GLU A 454 -11.23 23.50 -9.87
N GLU A 455 -12.19 24.15 -9.21
CA GLU A 455 -11.94 24.97 -8.02
C GLU A 455 -11.43 24.12 -6.84
N ALA A 456 -10.11 24.05 -6.67
CA ALA A 456 -9.48 23.69 -5.41
C ALA A 456 -9.24 24.97 -4.58
N PRO A 457 -9.72 25.06 -3.33
CA PRO A 457 -9.48 26.25 -2.52
C PRO A 457 -8.03 26.28 -2.03
N GLU A 458 -7.24 27.21 -2.58
CA GLU A 458 -5.91 27.57 -2.08
C GLU A 458 -6.00 28.24 -0.69
N GLY A 459 -5.30 27.66 0.28
CA GLY A 459 -5.04 28.25 1.60
C GLY A 459 -5.31 27.27 2.75
N PRO A 460 -4.51 27.32 3.84
CA PRO A 460 -4.84 26.56 5.05
C PRO A 460 -6.15 27.13 5.62
N LYS A 461 -7.23 26.33 5.56
CA LYS A 461 -8.51 26.69 6.17
C LYS A 461 -8.29 27.05 7.64
N PRO A 462 -8.80 28.19 8.13
CA PRO A 462 -8.72 28.49 9.55
C PRO A 462 -9.47 27.40 10.32
N MET A 463 -8.75 26.66 11.17
CA MET A 463 -9.38 25.74 12.11
C MET A 463 -10.30 26.56 13.02
N LEU A 464 -11.60 26.25 12.97
CA LEU A 464 -12.55 26.75 13.96
C LEU A 464 -12.11 26.23 15.33
N PRO A 465 -11.96 27.10 16.35
CA PRO A 465 -11.68 26.64 17.68
C PRO A 465 -12.93 25.90 18.17
N TYR A 466 -12.78 24.63 18.50
CA TYR A 466 -13.80 23.72 19.03
C TYR A 466 -14.87 23.26 18.02
N SER A 467 -14.67 22.10 17.40
CA SER A 467 -15.79 21.21 17.07
C SER A 467 -15.34 19.76 16.95
N CYS A 468 -15.23 19.09 18.11
CA CYS A 468 -15.06 17.65 18.21
C CYS A 468 -16.44 16.97 18.22
N MET A 469 -17.34 17.30 17.29
CA MET A 469 -18.67 16.66 17.23
C MET A 469 -19.30 16.72 15.84
N PHE A 470 -18.57 16.30 14.81
CA PHE A 470 -19.08 16.23 13.43
C PHE A 470 -19.38 14.79 12.93
N ILE A 471 -19.34 13.78 13.81
CA ILE A 471 -19.57 12.36 13.45
C ILE A 471 -21.08 12.01 13.33
N PHE A 472 -22.00 12.94 13.61
CA PHE A 472 -23.45 12.68 13.54
C PHE A 472 -24.24 13.65 12.64
N SER A 473 -23.64 14.23 11.59
CA SER A 473 -24.42 14.98 10.59
C SER A 473 -25.10 14.02 9.62
N SER A 474 -26.42 14.12 9.47
CA SER A 474 -27.28 13.28 8.62
C SER A 474 -27.15 13.58 7.10
N THR A 475 -26.08 14.24 6.70
CA THR A 475 -25.83 14.68 5.33
C THR A 475 -24.39 14.35 4.96
N ASN A 476 -24.10 13.06 4.81
CA ASN A 476 -23.02 12.58 3.98
C ASN A 476 -23.56 11.37 3.20
N PRO A 477 -23.42 11.31 1.87
CA PRO A 477 -23.94 10.21 1.04
C PRO A 477 -23.31 8.85 1.36
#